data_AF-A0A6B3CL36-F1
#
_entry.id   AF-A0A6B3CL36-F1
#
_cell.length_a   1.000
_cell.length_b   1.000
_cell.length_c   1.000
_cell.angle_alpha   90.00
_cell.angle_beta   90.00
_cell.angle_gamma   90.00
#
_symmetry.space_group_name_H-M   'P 1'
#
loop_
_entity.id
_entity.type
_entity.pdbx_description
1 polymer ?
#
loop_
_entity_poly.entity_id
_entity_poly.type
_entity_poly.pdbx_seq_one_letter_code
_entity_poly.pdbx_strand_id
1 'polypeptide(L)'
;FFPEDGYTKLDVARYYQAVAPGILRALRDRPTTLQRYPDGITGEWFYQKRAPKGMPDWIPTAHITFPSGRSADEMCPTEEAAVLWAAQYGTLTFHPWP
;
A
#
# COMPACT_ATOMS: atom_id res chain seq x y z
N PHE A 1 -4.34 -7.88 -14.27
CA PHE A 1 -4.64 -6.96 -13.16
C PHE A 1 -5.45 -5.79 -13.67
N PHE A 2 -5.14 -5.31 -14.89
CA PHE A 2 -5.98 -4.47 -15.73
C PHE A 2 -6.31 -5.28 -17.02
N PRO A 3 -7.47 -5.95 -17.09
CA PRO A 3 -7.74 -6.92 -18.16
C PRO A 3 -7.93 -6.26 -19.54
N GLU A 4 -8.54 -5.08 -19.60
CA GLU A 4 -8.75 -4.36 -20.86
C GLU A 4 -7.44 -3.89 -21.49
N ASP A 5 -6.52 -3.38 -20.67
CA ASP A 5 -5.20 -2.89 -21.12
C ASP A 5 -4.12 -3.98 -21.15
N GLY A 6 -4.41 -5.19 -20.68
CA GLY A 6 -3.46 -6.30 -20.61
C GLY A 6 -2.39 -6.20 -19.51
N TYR A 7 -2.40 -5.18 -18.64
CA TYR A 7 -1.39 -5.05 -17.59
C TYR A 7 -1.55 -6.09 -16.48
N THR A 8 -0.45 -6.77 -16.18
CA THR A 8 -0.35 -7.79 -15.14
C THR A 8 -0.01 -7.18 -13.79
N LYS A 9 -0.07 -7.99 -12.73
CA LYS A 9 0.37 -7.57 -11.39
C LYS A 9 1.88 -7.33 -11.35
N LEU A 10 2.65 -8.04 -12.17
CA LEU A 10 4.08 -7.82 -12.32
C LEU A 10 4.36 -6.43 -12.93
N ASP A 11 3.54 -5.97 -13.88
CA ASP A 11 3.69 -4.65 -14.47
C ASP A 11 3.43 -3.54 -13.45
N VAL A 12 2.47 -3.73 -12.53
CA VAL A 12 2.26 -2.83 -11.39
C VAL A 12 3.49 -2.77 -10.49
N ALA A 13 4.08 -3.92 -10.14
CA ALA A 13 5.29 -3.96 -9.33
C ALA A 13 6.46 -3.24 -10.03
N ARG A 14 6.66 -3.50 -11.33
CA ARG A 14 7.67 -2.83 -12.16
C ARG A 14 7.44 -1.34 -12.27
N TYR A 15 6.20 -0.90 -12.37
CA TYR A 15 5.85 0.51 -12.37
C TYR A 15 6.29 1.18 -11.06
N TYR A 16 5.91 0.64 -9.90
CA TYR A 16 6.31 1.21 -8.61
C TYR A 16 7.82 1.20 -8.38
N GLN A 17 8.52 0.16 -8.85
CA GLN A 17 9.97 0.14 -8.87
C GLN A 17 10.54 1.27 -9.73
N ALA A 18 10.04 1.46 -10.94
CA ALA A 18 10.49 2.53 -11.85
C ALA A 18 10.25 3.94 -11.27
N VAL A 19 9.18 4.13 -10.49
CA VAL A 19 8.85 5.42 -9.85
C VAL A 19 9.20 5.48 -8.36
N ALA A 20 10.03 4.56 -7.85
CA ALA A 20 10.31 4.42 -6.42
C ALA A 20 10.77 5.73 -5.75
N PRO A 21 11.69 6.53 -6.33
CA PRO A 21 12.06 7.82 -5.74
C PRO A 21 10.89 8.80 -5.67
N GLY A 22 9.96 8.74 -6.63
CA GLY A 22 8.79 9.61 -6.70
C GLY A 22 7.76 9.26 -5.63
N ILE A 23 7.37 8.00 -5.56
CA ILE A 23 6.37 7.56 -4.59
C ILE A 23 6.89 7.65 -3.15
N LEU A 24 8.18 7.40 -2.90
CA LEU A 24 8.75 7.52 -1.56
C LEU A 24 8.76 8.96 -1.05
N ARG A 25 8.81 9.99 -1.91
CA ARG A 25 8.60 11.38 -1.45
C ARG A 25 7.22 11.59 -0.85
N ALA A 26 6.23 10.81 -1.30
CA ALA A 26 4.87 10.90 -0.80
C ALA A 26 4.58 9.95 0.37
N LEU A 27 5.29 8.82 0.50
CA LEU A 27 4.94 7.78 1.48
C LEU A 27 5.93 7.61 2.62
N ARG A 28 7.19 8.03 2.45
CA ARG A 28 8.25 7.78 3.42
C ARG A 28 7.88 8.34 4.79
N ASP A 29 7.96 7.49 5.80
CA ASP A 29 7.69 7.80 7.21
C ASP A 29 6.24 8.28 7.47
N ARG A 30 5.33 8.01 6.54
CA ARG A 30 3.91 8.37 6.66
C ARG A 30 3.07 7.11 6.83
N PRO A 31 2.32 6.97 7.95
CA PRO A 31 1.28 5.96 8.04
C PRO A 31 0.39 6.06 6.82
N THR A 32 0.05 4.92 6.23
CA THR A 32 -0.58 4.86 4.92
C THR A 32 -1.66 3.80 4.90
N THR A 33 -2.89 4.24 4.62
CA THR A 33 -3.99 3.33 4.32
C THR A 33 -3.82 2.76 2.91
N LEU A 34 -4.01 1.45 2.76
CA LEU A 34 -3.84 0.75 1.49
C LEU A 34 -5.21 0.53 0.83
N GLN A 35 -5.37 0.91 -0.43
CA GLN A 35 -6.53 0.51 -1.24
C GLN A 35 -6.16 -0.69 -2.10
N ARG A 36 -6.78 -1.83 -1.79
CA ARG A 36 -6.37 -3.14 -2.30
C ARG A 36 -7.38 -3.71 -3.28
N TYR A 37 -6.84 -4.35 -4.32
CA TYR A 37 -7.52 -5.04 -5.41
C TYR A 37 -6.90 -6.43 -5.58
N PRO A 38 -7.15 -7.39 -4.69
CA PRO A 38 -6.48 -8.70 -4.71
C PRO A 38 -6.58 -9.42 -6.07
N ASP A 39 -7.74 -9.29 -6.72
CA ASP A 39 -8.07 -9.92 -8.00
C ASP A 39 -8.05 -8.95 -9.20
N GLY A 40 -7.42 -7.78 -9.03
CA GLY A 40 -7.35 -6.73 -10.05
C GLY A 40 -8.57 -5.79 -10.07
N ILE A 41 -8.57 -4.84 -11.02
CA ILE A 41 -9.51 -3.69 -11.00
C ILE A 41 -10.98 -4.04 -11.22
N THR A 42 -11.26 -5.22 -11.79
CA THR A 42 -12.63 -5.71 -12.03
C THR A 42 -13.15 -6.56 -10.87
N GLY A 43 -12.30 -6.90 -9.90
CA GLY A 43 -12.67 -7.64 -8.70
C GLY A 43 -13.14 -6.74 -7.56
N GLU A 44 -13.41 -7.35 -6.40
CA GLU A 44 -13.69 -6.59 -5.19
C GLU A 44 -12.46 -5.82 -4.71
N TRP A 45 -12.72 -4.67 -4.09
CA TRP A 45 -11.68 -3.82 -3.53
C TRP A 45 -12.09 -3.34 -2.14
N PHE A 46 -11.08 -3.03 -1.32
CA PHE A 46 -11.31 -2.51 0.04
C PHE A 46 -10.16 -1.64 0.53
N TYR A 47 -10.47 -0.79 1.51
CA TYR A 47 -9.48 -0.05 2.27
C TYR A 47 -8.97 -0.87 3.45
N GLN A 48 -7.66 -0.94 3.58
CA GLN A 48 -6.97 -1.56 4.70
C GLN A 48 -6.17 -0.51 5.47
N LYS A 49 -6.76 -0.07 6.59
CA LYS A 49 -6.10 0.86 7.53
C LYS A 49 -5.11 0.12 8.42
N ARG A 50 -5.59 -0.90 9.13
CA ARG A 50 -4.76 -1.71 10.04
C ARG A 50 -3.72 -2.50 9.25
N ALA A 51 -2.48 -2.46 9.72
CA ALA A 51 -1.36 -3.25 9.23
C ALA A 51 -1.79 -4.71 9.00
N PRO A 52 -1.49 -5.30 7.82
CA PRO A 52 -1.88 -6.67 7.53
C PRO A 52 -1.29 -7.71 8.49
N LYS A 53 -2.08 -8.73 8.84
CA LYS A 53 -1.60 -9.92 9.54
C LYS A 53 -0.67 -10.68 8.59
N GLY A 54 0.64 -10.59 8.77
CA GLY A 54 1.64 -11.12 7.84
C GLY A 54 2.43 -10.05 7.08
N MET A 55 2.29 -8.78 7.47
CA MET A 55 3.25 -7.75 7.09
C MET A 55 4.63 -8.12 7.66
N PRO A 56 5.70 -8.09 6.84
CA PRO A 56 7.05 -8.32 7.33
C PRO A 56 7.46 -7.32 8.42
N ASP A 57 8.16 -7.80 9.44
CA ASP A 57 8.53 -7.01 10.62
C ASP A 57 9.47 -5.83 10.32
N TRP A 58 10.16 -5.83 9.18
CA TRP A 58 11.02 -4.73 8.75
C TRP A 58 10.23 -3.53 8.21
N ILE A 59 8.94 -3.68 7.88
CA ILE A 59 8.06 -2.57 7.52
C ILE A 59 7.51 -2.00 8.83
N PRO A 60 7.88 -0.77 9.22
CA PRO A 60 7.37 -0.21 10.46
C PRO A 60 5.88 0.14 10.35
N THR A 61 5.25 0.29 11.51
CA THR A 61 3.89 0.80 11.64
C THR A 61 3.89 2.09 12.43
N ALA A 62 2.83 2.86 12.30
CA ALA A 62 2.57 4.01 13.17
C ALA A 62 1.18 3.91 13.78
N HIS A 63 1.09 4.20 15.09
CA HIS A 63 -0.16 4.16 15.83
C HIS A 63 -1.01 5.39 15.52
N ILE A 64 -2.24 5.16 15.06
CA ILE A 64 -3.18 6.21 14.68
C ILE A 64 -4.42 6.13 15.54
N THR A 65 -4.80 7.27 16.11
CA THR A 65 -6.09 7.46 16.77
C THR A 65 -7.01 8.26 15.85
N PHE A 66 -8.12 7.65 15.45
CA PHE A 66 -9.12 8.29 14.60
C PHE A 66 -10.00 9.26 15.42
N PRO A 67 -10.72 10.20 14.77
CA PRO A 67 -11.65 11.10 15.45
C PRO A 67 -12.75 10.40 16.28
N SER A 68 -13.04 9.14 15.96
CA SER A 68 -13.98 8.30 16.72
C SER A 68 -13.42 7.78 18.05
N GLY A 69 -12.14 8.04 18.37
CA GLY A 69 -11.44 7.49 19.53
C GLY A 69 -10.91 6.06 19.33
N ARG A 70 -11.27 5.38 18.25
CA ARG A 70 -10.69 4.08 17.86
C ARG A 70 -9.25 4.27 17.38
N SER A 71 -8.43 3.24 17.52
CA SER A 71 -7.07 3.24 17.00
C SER A 71 -6.70 2.02 16.16
N ALA A 72 -5.69 2.20 15.32
CA ALA A 72 -5.06 1.16 14.54
C ALA A 72 -3.59 1.50 14.29
N ASP A 73 -2.76 0.47 14.21
CA ASP A 73 -1.42 0.62 13.66
C ASP A 73 -1.53 0.51 12.14
N GLU A 74 -1.13 1.55 11.41
CA GLU A 74 -1.12 1.56 9.95
C GLU A 74 0.30 1.28 9.45
N MET A 75 0.41 0.69 8.26
CA MET A 75 1.70 0.49 7.59
C MET A 75 2.38 1.85 7.36
N CYS A 76 3.67 1.95 7.67
CA CYS A 76 4.46 3.17 7.53
C CYS A 76 5.67 2.88 6.63
N PRO A 77 5.58 3.08 5.30
CA PRO A 77 6.66 2.72 4.39
C PRO A 77 7.93 3.56 4.63
N THR A 78 9.09 2.92 4.66
CA THR A 78 10.40 3.60 4.81
C THR A 78 11.31 3.37 3.60
N GLU A 79 10.98 2.43 2.72
CA GLU A 79 11.82 2.06 1.59
C GLU A 79 11.00 1.49 0.44
N GLU A 80 11.63 1.38 -0.73
CA GLU A 80 11.00 0.87 -1.95
C GLU A 80 10.41 -0.52 -1.75
N ALA A 81 11.14 -1.39 -1.05
CA ALA A 81 10.69 -2.76 -0.78
C ALA A 81 9.31 -2.78 -0.09
N ALA A 82 9.01 -1.82 0.80
CA ALA A 82 7.72 -1.73 1.48
C ALA A 82 6.59 -1.42 0.47
N VAL A 83 6.84 -0.53 -0.49
CA VAL A 83 5.89 -0.21 -1.56
C VAL A 83 5.66 -1.41 -2.46
N LEU A 84 6.73 -2.11 -2.86
CA LEU A 84 6.64 -3.32 -3.69
C LEU A 84 5.92 -4.46 -2.97
N TRP A 85 6.16 -4.62 -1.67
CA TRP A 85 5.44 -5.57 -0.84
C TRP A 85 3.94 -5.24 -0.82
N ALA A 86 3.57 -3.99 -0.61
CA ALA A 86 2.17 -3.56 -0.61
C ALA A 86 1.51 -3.78 -1.99
N ALA A 87 2.23 -3.53 -3.09
CA ALA A 87 1.78 -3.81 -4.45
C ALA A 87 1.60 -5.33 -4.69
N GLN A 88 2.54 -6.16 -4.22
CA GLN A 88 2.38 -7.61 -4.20
C GLN A 88 1.21 -8.05 -3.30
N TYR A 89 0.87 -7.27 -2.29
CA TYR A 89 -0.31 -7.48 -1.48
C TYR A 89 -1.60 -6.97 -2.16
N GLY A 90 -1.51 -6.52 -3.42
CA GLY A 90 -2.65 -6.07 -4.23
C GLY A 90 -2.99 -4.60 -4.08
N THR A 91 -2.12 -3.78 -3.49
CA THR A 91 -2.34 -2.33 -3.36
C THR A 91 -2.12 -1.63 -4.69
N LEU A 92 -3.09 -0.81 -5.12
CA LEU A 92 -2.97 0.07 -6.29
C LEU A 92 -2.97 1.55 -5.94
N THR A 93 -3.51 1.92 -4.77
CA THR A 93 -3.54 3.30 -4.32
C THR A 93 -3.11 3.37 -2.87
N PHE A 94 -2.19 4.29 -2.60
CA PHE A 94 -1.68 4.58 -1.27
C PHE A 94 -2.29 5.88 -0.78
N HIS A 95 -2.80 5.88 0.45
CA HIS A 95 -3.45 7.03 1.08
C HIS A 95 -2.64 7.43 2.32
N PRO A 96 -1.53 8.17 2.16
CA PRO A 96 -0.69 8.58 3.27
C PRO A 96 -1.37 9.67 4.10
N TRP A 97 -1.15 9.63 5.42
CA TRP A 97 -1.54 10.71 6.34
C TRP A 97 -0.77 12.01 6.04
N PRO A 98 -1.37 13.20 6.20
CA PRO A 98 -0.74 14.50 5.95
C PRO A 98 0.66 14.66 6.54
#